data_AF-A0A090RQ63-F1
#
_entry.id   AF-A0A090RQ63-F1
#
_cell.length_a   1.000
_cell.length_b   1.000
_cell.length_c   1.000
_cell.angle_alpha   90.00
_cell.angle_beta   90.00
_cell.angle_gamma   90.00
#
_symmetry.space_group_name_H-M   'P 1'
#
loop_
_entity.id
_entity.type
_entity.pdbx_description
1 polymer ?
#
loop_
_entity_poly.entity_id
_entity_poly.type
_entity_poly.pdbx_seq_one_letter_code
_entity_poly.pdbx_strand_id
1 'polypeptide(L)'
;MQTKVSLELSMPVATTLSELQEQIREQYSELSKRLQQVAKYVLDNPNDIALETVAVIAQKAEVPPSTLIRFASAFGLAVSMR
;
A
#
# COMPACT_ATOMS: atom_id res chain seq x y z
N MET A 1 -39.72 -6.43 -10.85
CA MET A 1 -38.77 -6.81 -9.79
C MET A 1 -37.48 -7.25 -10.45
N GLN A 2 -36.48 -6.38 -10.55
CA GLN A 2 -35.13 -6.79 -10.92
C GLN A 2 -34.23 -6.51 -9.72
N THR A 3 -33.64 -7.59 -9.22
CA THR A 3 -32.77 -7.68 -8.06
C THR A 3 -31.45 -6.97 -8.39
N LYS A 4 -31.17 -5.88 -7.68
CA LYS A 4 -29.96 -5.07 -7.84
C LYS A 4 -28.75 -5.85 -7.32
N VAL A 5 -28.03 -6.43 -8.27
CA VAL A 5 -26.59 -6.73 -8.33
C VAL A 5 -25.88 -6.79 -6.97
N SER A 6 -25.48 -8.00 -6.58
CA SER A 6 -24.43 -8.26 -5.60
C SER A 6 -23.19 -7.45 -5.95
N LEU A 7 -22.82 -6.49 -5.09
CA LEU A 7 -21.49 -5.89 -5.16
C LEU A 7 -20.49 -6.99 -4.81
N GLU A 8 -19.79 -7.50 -5.81
CA GLU A 8 -18.50 -8.16 -5.58
C GLU A 8 -17.62 -7.18 -4.81
N LEU A 9 -17.26 -7.55 -3.58
CA LEU A 9 -16.23 -6.90 -2.77
C LEU A 9 -14.86 -7.17 -3.43
N SER A 10 -14.63 -6.60 -4.61
CA SER A 10 -13.29 -6.38 -5.12
C SER A 10 -12.77 -5.17 -4.36
N MET A 11 -11.85 -5.38 -3.40
CA MET A 11 -11.19 -4.26 -2.73
C MET A 11 -10.67 -3.31 -3.82
N PRO A 12 -11.16 -2.06 -3.89
CA PRO A 12 -10.71 -1.14 -4.93
C PRO A 12 -9.21 -0.94 -4.75
N VAL A 13 -8.41 -1.18 -5.78
CA VAL A 13 -6.99 -0.80 -5.75
C VAL A 13 -6.94 0.70 -5.48
N ALA A 14 -6.18 1.12 -4.47
CA ALA A 14 -6.06 2.54 -4.15
C ALA A 14 -5.58 3.33 -5.38
N THR A 15 -6.34 4.35 -5.76
CA THR A 15 -6.04 5.27 -6.86
C THR A 15 -5.50 6.61 -6.38
N THR A 16 -5.67 6.90 -5.09
CA THR A 16 -5.13 8.08 -4.42
C THR A 16 -4.27 7.71 -3.20
N LEU A 17 -3.42 8.64 -2.76
CA LEU A 17 -2.62 8.45 -1.55
C LEU A 17 -3.50 8.27 -0.32
N SER A 18 -4.62 9.02 -0.21
CA SER A 18 -5.53 8.92 0.94
C SER A 18 -6.19 7.54 1.02
N GLU A 19 -6.66 7.00 -0.11
CA GLU A 19 -7.22 5.63 -0.18
C GLU A 19 -6.19 4.59 0.24
N LEU A 20 -4.94 4.74 -0.21
CA LEU A 20 -3.86 3.85 0.19
C LEU A 20 -3.62 3.91 1.70
N GLN A 21 -3.60 5.11 2.29
CA GLN A 21 -3.40 5.27 3.72
C GLN A 21 -4.55 4.66 4.55
N GLU A 22 -5.79 4.76 4.09
CA GLU A 22 -6.94 4.10 4.72
C GLU A 22 -6.78 2.58 4.69
N GLN A 23 -6.47 2.00 3.52
CA GLN A 23 -6.24 0.56 3.39
C GLN A 23 -5.09 0.07 4.27
N ILE A 24 -4.00 0.84 4.35
CA ILE A 24 -2.88 0.51 5.23
C ILE A 24 -3.33 0.48 6.69
N ARG A 25 -4.14 1.44 7.14
CA ARG A 25 -4.62 1.49 8.53
C ARG A 25 -5.53 0.30 8.86
N GLU A 26 -6.42 -0.07 7.95
CA GLU A 26 -7.32 -1.22 8.11
C GLU A 26 -6.56 -2.54 8.24
N GLN A 27 -5.55 -2.76 7.40
CA GLN A 27 -4.80 -4.01 7.32
C GLN A 27 -3.53 -4.02 8.18
N TYR A 28 -3.20 -2.92 8.88
CA TYR A 28 -1.91 -2.74 9.55
C TYR A 28 -1.56 -3.90 10.49
N SER A 29 -2.55 -4.38 11.25
CA SER A 29 -2.36 -5.46 12.22
C SER A 29 -2.07 -6.83 11.59
N GLU A 30 -2.45 -7.03 10.33
CA GLU A 30 -2.27 -8.28 9.58
C GLU A 30 -0.93 -8.32 8.83
N LEU A 31 -0.29 -7.17 8.65
CA LEU A 31 1.03 -7.07 8.03
C LEU A 31 2.12 -7.72 8.91
N SER A 32 3.08 -8.37 8.26
CA SER A 32 4.31 -8.78 8.96
C SER A 32 5.04 -7.56 9.56
N LYS A 33 5.83 -7.74 10.62
CA LYS A 33 6.59 -6.64 11.28
C LYS A 33 7.38 -5.77 10.29
N ARG A 34 7.97 -6.40 9.27
CA ARG A 34 8.76 -5.71 8.25
C ARG A 34 7.89 -4.87 7.30
N LEU A 35 6.67 -5.34 6.98
CA LEU A 35 5.70 -4.58 6.20
C LEU A 35 5.03 -3.48 7.04
N GLN A 36 4.83 -3.70 8.35
CA GLN A 36 4.37 -2.67 9.28
C GLN A 36 5.36 -1.50 9.37
N GLN A 37 6.67 -1.77 9.35
CA GLN A 37 7.68 -0.71 9.30
C GLN A 37 7.54 0.18 8.06
N VAL A 38 7.28 -0.42 6.90
CA VAL A 38 7.01 0.32 5.67
C VAL A 38 5.70 1.09 5.75
N ALA A 39 4.62 0.44 6.22
CA ALA A 39 3.33 1.08 6.44
C ALA A 39 3.44 2.32 7.33
N LYS A 40 4.16 2.19 8.45
CA LYS A 40 4.41 3.30 9.38
C LYS A 40 5.13 4.46 8.68
N TYR A 41 6.19 4.15 7.92
CA TYR A 41 6.91 5.17 7.16
C TYR A 41 5.99 5.92 6.18
N VAL A 42 5.16 5.19 5.42
CA VAL A 42 4.22 5.75 4.44
C VAL A 42 3.17 6.64 5.11
N LEU A 43 2.64 6.23 6.27
CA LEU A 43 1.67 7.00 7.03
C LEU A 43 2.27 8.26 7.67
N ASP A 44 3.50 8.16 8.16
CA ASP A 44 4.19 9.26 8.87
C ASP A 44 4.81 10.27 7.88
N ASN A 45 5.13 9.86 6.64
CA ASN A 45 5.89 10.67 5.66
C ASN A 45 5.19 10.73 4.28
N PRO A 46 3.94 11.23 4.17
CA PRO A 46 3.20 11.22 2.91
C PRO A 46 3.85 12.00 1.77
N ASN A 47 4.56 13.09 2.09
CA ASN A 47 5.27 13.91 1.10
C ASN A 47 6.43 13.14 0.46
N ASP A 48 7.17 12.36 1.24
CA ASP A 48 8.29 11.57 0.74
C ASP A 48 7.80 10.52 -0.27
N ILE A 49 6.62 9.93 -0.02
CA ILE A 49 6.02 8.96 -0.95
C ILE A 49 5.68 9.59 -2.30
N ALA A 50 5.36 10.89 -2.33
CA ALA A 50 5.04 11.62 -3.54
C ALA A 50 6.27 12.16 -4.30
N LEU A 51 7.41 12.34 -3.62
CA LEU A 51 8.55 13.11 -4.15
C LEU A 51 9.84 12.30 -4.31
N GLU A 52 9.99 11.21 -3.57
CA GLU A 52 11.24 10.45 -3.51
C GLU A 52 11.19 9.19 -4.36
N THR A 53 12.37 8.67 -4.69
CA THR A 53 12.48 7.38 -5.39
C THR A 53 12.25 6.20 -4.43
N VAL A 54 11.86 5.04 -4.98
CA VAL A 54 11.75 3.79 -4.21
C VAL A 54 13.02 3.46 -3.43
N ALA A 55 14.21 3.73 -4.00
CA ALA A 55 15.48 3.49 -3.33
C ALA A 55 15.69 4.40 -2.10
N VAL A 56 15.33 5.68 -2.22
CA VAL A 56 15.44 6.65 -1.11
C VAL A 56 14.41 6.33 -0.02
N ILE A 57 13.17 6.02 -0.40
CA ILE A 57 12.13 5.60 0.55
C ILE A 57 12.56 4.33 1.29
N ALA A 58 13.12 3.35 0.59
CA ALA A 58 13.61 2.11 1.20
C ALA A 58 14.70 2.40 2.25
N GLN A 59 15.66 3.26 1.89
CA GLN A 59 16.72 3.68 2.80
C GLN A 59 16.16 4.39 4.05
N LYS A 60 15.29 5.40 3.86
CA LYS A 60 14.70 6.17 4.96
C LYS A 60 13.76 5.33 5.85
N ALA A 61 13.09 4.33 5.27
CA ALA A 61 12.30 3.36 6.02
C ALA A 61 13.15 2.23 6.66
N GLU A 62 14.47 2.23 6.46
CA GLU A 62 15.42 1.22 6.92
C GLU A 62 15.08 -0.20 6.45
N VAL A 63 14.59 -0.32 5.21
CA VAL A 63 14.23 -1.58 4.57
C VAL A 63 14.96 -1.81 3.23
N PRO A 64 15.21 -3.07 2.82
CA PRO A 64 15.62 -3.35 1.45
C PRO A 64 14.56 -2.91 0.43
N PRO A 65 14.93 -2.44 -0.77
CA PRO A 65 13.98 -2.06 -1.83
C PRO A 65 12.96 -3.15 -2.19
N SER A 66 13.35 -4.43 -2.16
CA SER A 66 12.44 -5.56 -2.39
C SER A 66 11.29 -5.63 -1.37
N THR A 67 11.46 -5.06 -0.17
CA THR A 67 10.40 -4.94 0.83
C THR A 67 9.31 -3.98 0.38
N LEU A 68 9.68 -2.86 -0.25
CA LEU A 68 8.71 -1.92 -0.83
C LEU A 68 7.96 -2.53 -2.00
N ILE A 69 8.61 -3.36 -2.82
CA ILE A 69 7.93 -4.09 -3.90
C ILE A 69 6.88 -5.05 -3.31
N ARG A 70 7.25 -5.84 -2.30
CA ARG A 70 6.31 -6.73 -1.60
C ARG A 70 5.18 -5.97 -0.92
N PHE A 71 5.47 -4.81 -0.34
CA PHE A 71 4.47 -3.92 0.23
C PHE A 71 3.50 -3.43 -0.85
N ALA A 72 4.01 -2.90 -1.96
CA ALA A 72 3.19 -2.47 -3.10
C ALA A 72 2.33 -3.61 -3.65
N SER A 73 2.86 -4.84 -3.76
CA SER A 73 2.08 -6.01 -4.15
C SER A 73 0.97 -6.36 -3.15
N ALA A 74 1.20 -6.21 -1.85
CA ALA A 74 0.19 -6.46 -0.82
C ALA A 74 -1.01 -5.49 -0.90
N PHE A 75 -0.79 -4.28 -1.43
CA PHE A 75 -1.83 -3.26 -1.62
C PHE A 75 -2.24 -3.09 -3.10
N GLY A 76 -1.86 -4.02 -3.98
CA GLY A 76 -2.27 -4.01 -5.39
C GLY A 76 -1.66 -2.89 -6.24
N LEU A 77 -0.60 -2.22 -5.77
CA LEU A 77 0.07 -1.12 -6.45
C LEU A 77 1.13 -1.57 -7.46
N ALA A 78 1.68 -2.79 -7.30
CA ALA A 78 2.66 -3.31 -8.23
C ALA A 78 1.98 -3.64 -9.58
N VAL A 79 2.61 -3.26 -10.68
CA VAL A 79 2.18 -3.57 -12.06
C VAL A 79 1.79 -5.04 -12.13
N SER A 80 0.49 -5.28 -12.32
CA SER A 80 -0.03 -6.55 -12.79
C SER A 80 0.57 -6.76 -14.18
N MET A 81 1.68 -7.49 -14.26
CA MET A 81 2.12 -8.09 -15.51
C MET A 81 1.17 -9.26 -15.79
N ARG A 82 -0.04 -8.93 -16.26
CA ARG A 82 -0.86 -9.79 -17.10
C ARG A 82 -0.72 -9.30 -18.53
#